data_AF-A0A1Y1W3I1-F1
#
_entry.id   AF-A0A1Y1W3I1-F1
#
_cell.length_a   1.000
_cell.length_b   1.000
_cell.length_c   1.000
_cell.angle_alpha   90.00
_cell.angle_beta   90.00
_cell.angle_gamma   90.00
#
_symmetry.space_group_name_H-M   'P 1'
#
loop_
_entity.id
_entity.type
_entity.pdbx_description
1 polymer ?
#
loop_
_entity_poly.entity_id
_entity_poly.type
_entity_poly.pdbx_seq_one_letter_code
_entity_poly.pdbx_strand_id
1 'polypeptide(L)'
;MQLSLQAFHEADWPRKHYVPADTATHRRNLHCCLVSKGLKTASPASDLAAPCPYIQIFLLLTLSSFYSLLHTMSNVFTFVKPSAFKPRTEIYQGSFTASSEVEAMQPVYRVYHKGRVLDIAPADSNETPIITCRLEGFRRRRGKLYGSNTIAPINMEGRIKDNWIIHDFEGNQYKWKIKSFRGPAWVLLDENENIIASFDRSAWRRHVNGRLTITKPVSKDFLLIILLTNRLVLRTVQDKETAASAAVAT
;
A
#
# COMPACT_ATOMS: atom_id res chain seq x y z
N MET A 1 34.97 18.91 36.39
CA MET A 1 33.58 18.47 36.60
C MET A 1 33.31 17.30 35.66
N GLN A 2 33.55 16.08 36.13
CA GLN A 2 33.26 14.83 35.42
C GLN A 2 31.83 14.41 35.75
N LEU A 3 30.99 14.20 34.75
CA LEU A 3 29.72 13.49 34.90
C LEU A 3 29.80 12.25 34.02
N SER A 4 29.80 11.11 34.71
CA SER A 4 29.87 9.75 34.20
C SER A 4 28.57 9.35 33.51
N LEU A 5 28.69 8.70 32.35
CA LEU A 5 27.62 7.93 31.73
C LEU A 5 27.37 6.66 32.56
N GLN A 6 26.15 6.48 33.06
CA GLN A 6 25.68 5.19 33.54
C GLN A 6 24.87 4.49 32.46
N ALA A 7 25.33 3.30 32.12
CA ALA A 7 24.72 2.34 31.20
C ALA A 7 23.38 1.83 31.74
N PHE A 8 22.39 1.72 30.87
CA PHE A 8 21.12 1.06 31.17
C PHE A 8 21.17 -0.39 30.66
N HIS A 9 20.95 -1.31 31.60
CA HIS A 9 20.84 -2.76 31.41
C HIS A 9 19.62 -3.13 30.56
N GLU A 10 19.84 -3.99 29.56
CA GLU A 10 18.79 -4.72 28.85
C GLU A 10 18.09 -5.70 29.80
N ALA A 11 16.77 -5.57 29.92
CA ALA A 11 15.92 -6.53 30.60
C ALA A 11 15.30 -7.48 29.57
N ASP A 12 15.74 -8.73 29.60
CA ASP A 12 15.16 -9.87 28.91
C ASP A 12 13.74 -10.16 29.40
N TRP A 13 12.79 -10.28 28.48
CA TRP A 13 11.42 -10.75 28.77
C TRP A 13 11.11 -12.02 27.97
N PRO A 14 10.37 -12.99 28.55
CA PRO A 14 10.24 -14.34 28.00
C PRO A 14 9.28 -14.40 26.81
N ARG A 15 9.71 -15.08 25.75
CA ARG A 15 8.89 -15.45 24.59
C ARG A 15 7.90 -16.55 24.97
N LYS A 16 6.61 -16.23 24.98
CA LYS A 16 5.54 -17.25 24.94
C LYS A 16 5.30 -17.65 23.48
N HIS A 17 5.57 -18.92 23.18
CA HIS A 17 5.25 -19.54 21.90
C HIS A 17 3.73 -19.69 21.75
N TYR A 18 3.18 -19.14 20.67
CA TYR A 18 1.81 -19.41 20.22
C TYR A 18 1.91 -20.14 18.89
N VAL A 19 1.38 -21.37 18.85
CA VAL A 19 1.30 -22.23 17.67
C VAL A 19 -0.15 -22.16 17.16
N PRO A 20 -0.42 -21.70 15.93
CA PRO A 20 -1.72 -21.88 15.32
C PRO A 20 -1.79 -23.24 14.62
N ALA A 21 -2.93 -23.91 14.80
CA ALA A 21 -3.26 -25.20 14.23
C ALA A 21 -3.46 -25.13 12.71
N ASP A 22 -2.89 -26.13 12.05
CA ASP A 22 -3.09 -26.45 10.63
C ASP A 22 -4.42 -27.19 10.39
N THR A 23 -4.75 -27.31 9.10
CA THR A 23 -5.78 -28.13 8.42
C THR A 23 -7.10 -27.39 8.10
N ALA A 24 -7.71 -27.48 6.92
CA ALA A 24 -7.56 -28.45 5.85
C ALA A 24 -7.91 -27.86 4.46
N THR A 25 -7.19 -28.38 3.48
CA THR A 25 -7.24 -28.17 2.04
C THR A 25 -8.49 -28.82 1.42
N HIS A 26 -9.32 -28.07 0.69
CA HIS A 26 -10.34 -28.65 -0.19
C HIS A 26 -9.97 -28.40 -1.65
N ARG A 27 -9.31 -29.40 -2.26
CA ARG A 27 -9.19 -29.54 -3.72
C ARG A 27 -10.58 -29.81 -4.29
N ARG A 28 -11.00 -29.03 -5.30
CA ARG A 28 -12.02 -29.44 -6.27
C ARG A 28 -11.43 -29.38 -7.66
N ASN A 29 -11.32 -30.56 -8.26
CA ASN A 29 -11.07 -30.79 -9.67
C ASN A 29 -12.30 -30.32 -10.46
N LEU A 30 -12.11 -29.47 -11.46
CA LEU A 30 -13.10 -29.24 -12.51
C LEU A 30 -12.47 -29.67 -13.84
N HIS A 31 -12.91 -30.83 -14.30
CA HIS A 31 -12.76 -31.32 -15.66
C HIS A 31 -13.60 -30.43 -16.59
N CYS A 32 -12.96 -29.74 -17.55
CA CYS A 32 -13.65 -29.18 -18.70
C CYS A 32 -13.54 -30.15 -19.87
N CYS A 33 -14.66 -30.75 -20.25
CA CYS A 33 -14.84 -31.42 -21.53
C CYS A 33 -14.98 -30.37 -22.64
N LEU A 34 -14.02 -30.32 -23.57
CA LEU A 34 -14.18 -29.62 -24.84
C LEU A 34 -14.45 -30.64 -25.94
N VAL A 35 -15.64 -30.51 -26.53
CA VAL A 35 -16.15 -31.25 -27.68
C VAL A 35 -15.40 -30.76 -28.93
N SER A 36 -14.62 -31.63 -29.56
CA SER A 36 -14.01 -31.38 -30.88
C SER A 36 -15.00 -31.80 -31.98
N LYS A 37 -15.57 -30.81 -32.68
CA LYS A 37 -16.25 -31.02 -33.97
C LYS A 37 -15.20 -31.00 -35.08
N GLY A 38 -15.20 -32.05 -35.90
CA GLY A 38 -14.29 -32.23 -37.01
C GLY A 38 -14.45 -31.17 -38.10
N LEU A 39 -13.33 -30.56 -38.48
CA LEU A 39 -13.21 -29.76 -39.68
C LEU A 39 -12.55 -30.62 -40.77
N LYS A 40 -13.26 -30.78 -41.89
CA LYS A 40 -12.77 -31.44 -43.11
C LYS A 40 -11.60 -30.66 -43.69
N THR A 41 -10.54 -31.40 -43.98
CA THR A 41 -9.36 -30.99 -44.73
C THR A 41 -9.72 -30.72 -46.19
N ALA A 42 -9.46 -29.50 -46.65
CA ALA A 42 -9.27 -29.19 -48.05
C ALA A 42 -7.87 -28.60 -48.20
N SER A 43 -6.98 -29.37 -48.84
CA SER A 43 -5.67 -28.92 -49.28
C SER A 43 -5.81 -28.18 -50.61
N PRO A 44 -5.14 -27.03 -50.75
CA PRO A 44 -4.54 -26.74 -52.03
C PRO A 44 -3.05 -26.41 -51.88
N ALA A 45 -2.31 -26.99 -52.81
CA ALA A 45 -1.14 -26.45 -53.50
C ALA A 45 -0.26 -25.45 -52.73
N SER A 46 0.90 -25.99 -52.37
CA SER A 46 2.20 -25.34 -52.36
C SER A 46 2.35 -24.19 -53.37
N ASP A 47 2.55 -22.98 -52.85
CA ASP A 47 3.44 -21.97 -53.42
C ASP A 47 4.10 -21.19 -52.27
N LEU A 48 5.40 -21.40 -52.11
CA LEU A 48 6.23 -20.69 -51.13
C LEU A 48 6.42 -19.23 -51.55
N ALA A 49 5.61 -18.33 -51.00
CA ALA A 49 5.97 -16.93 -50.89
C ALA A 49 6.70 -16.72 -49.55
N ALA A 50 7.97 -16.30 -49.61
CA ALA A 50 8.77 -15.99 -48.44
C ALA A 50 8.06 -14.95 -47.55
N PRO A 51 7.99 -15.15 -46.22
CA PRO A 51 7.32 -14.22 -45.32
C PRO A 51 8.03 -12.87 -45.35
N CYS A 52 7.27 -11.83 -45.65
CA CYS A 52 7.76 -10.46 -45.69
C CYS A 52 8.26 -10.04 -44.29
N PRO A 53 9.54 -9.67 -44.12
CA PRO A 53 10.15 -9.47 -42.80
C PRO A 53 9.51 -8.34 -41.97
N TYR A 54 8.74 -7.45 -42.61
CA TYR A 54 8.06 -6.34 -41.96
C TYR A 54 6.84 -6.77 -41.11
N ILE A 55 6.16 -7.86 -41.45
CA ILE A 55 4.95 -8.31 -40.73
C ILE A 55 5.31 -9.01 -39.41
N GLN A 56 6.45 -9.71 -39.36
CA GLN A 56 6.95 -10.33 -38.12
C GLN A 56 7.41 -9.30 -37.08
N ILE A 57 8.01 -8.19 -37.50
CA ILE A 57 8.47 -7.12 -36.59
C ILE A 57 7.26 -6.40 -35.95
N PHE A 58 6.19 -6.14 -36.71
CA PHE A 58 4.98 -5.48 -36.19
C PHE A 58 4.22 -6.35 -35.17
N LEU A 59 4.22 -7.67 -35.35
CA LEU A 59 3.59 -8.59 -34.39
C LEU A 59 4.40 -8.72 -33.09
N LEU A 60 5.73 -8.71 -33.19
CA LEU A 60 6.61 -8.77 -32.01
C LEU A 60 6.61 -7.46 -31.21
N LEU A 61 6.50 -6.30 -31.86
CA LEU A 61 6.38 -5.01 -31.19
C LEU A 61 5.03 -4.81 -30.50
N THR A 62 3.93 -5.31 -31.08
CA THR A 62 2.63 -5.29 -30.41
C THR A 62 2.59 -6.26 -29.23
N LEU A 63 3.10 -7.49 -29.38
CA LEU A 63 3.19 -8.44 -28.27
C LEU A 63 4.11 -7.93 -27.13
N SER A 64 5.26 -7.33 -27.45
CA SER A 64 6.15 -6.70 -26.44
C SER A 64 5.47 -5.55 -25.67
N SER A 65 4.67 -4.73 -26.36
CA SER A 65 3.88 -3.65 -25.74
C SER A 65 2.75 -4.22 -24.87
N PHE A 66 2.12 -5.33 -25.28
CA PHE A 66 1.10 -6.03 -24.50
C PHE A 66 1.67 -6.77 -23.28
N TYR A 67 2.87 -7.37 -23.36
CA TYR A 67 3.52 -8.02 -22.22
C TYR A 67 4.00 -7.02 -21.15
N SER A 68 4.29 -5.78 -21.55
CA SER A 68 4.60 -4.69 -20.60
C SER A 68 3.35 -4.14 -19.90
N LEU A 69 2.16 -4.38 -20.46
CA LEU A 69 0.85 -4.00 -19.92
C LEU A 69 0.21 -5.04 -19.00
N LEU A 70 0.81 -6.24 -18.92
CA LEU A 70 0.33 -7.37 -18.11
C LEU A 70 1.35 -7.86 -17.09
N HIS A 71 2.40 -7.06 -16.81
CA HIS A 71 2.90 -7.05 -15.45
C HIS A 71 1.80 -6.46 -14.59
N THR A 72 0.94 -7.34 -14.05
CA THR A 72 0.17 -7.08 -12.85
C THR A 72 1.14 -6.54 -11.82
N MET A 73 1.31 -5.21 -11.81
CA MET A 73 1.96 -4.51 -10.73
C MET A 73 1.31 -5.07 -9.49
N SER A 74 2.10 -5.69 -8.62
CA SER A 74 1.60 -6.18 -7.35
C SER A 74 0.82 -5.03 -6.74
N ASN A 75 -0.50 -5.20 -6.61
CA ASN A 75 -1.42 -4.25 -5.99
C ASN A 75 -1.25 -4.23 -4.46
N VAL A 76 -0.18 -4.86 -3.98
CA VAL A 76 0.14 -5.00 -2.58
C VAL A 76 1.40 -4.18 -2.29
N PHE A 77 1.33 -3.39 -1.22
CA PHE A 77 2.40 -2.53 -0.75
C PHE A 77 2.63 -2.78 0.74
N THR A 78 3.90 -2.87 1.14
CA THR A 78 4.27 -3.04 2.54
C THR A 78 4.93 -1.78 3.06
N PHE A 79 4.47 -1.32 4.22
CA PHE A 79 4.98 -0.12 4.88
C PHE A 79 6.00 -0.52 5.94
N VAL A 80 7.23 -0.03 5.80
CA VAL A 80 8.35 -0.36 6.69
C VAL A 80 8.91 0.93 7.29
N LYS A 81 9.12 0.92 8.61
CA LYS A 81 9.82 1.99 9.32
C LYS A 81 11.27 1.53 9.54
N PRO A 82 12.26 2.09 8.82
CA PRO A 82 13.64 1.60 8.85
C PRO A 82 14.29 1.74 10.23
N SER A 83 13.84 2.71 11.04
CA SER A 83 14.32 2.90 12.40
C SER A 83 13.28 3.65 13.23
N ALA A 84 13.24 3.42 14.54
CA ALA A 84 12.39 4.17 15.46
C ALA A 84 12.62 5.69 15.36
N PHE A 85 13.87 6.11 15.08
CA PHE A 85 14.31 7.51 15.06
C PHE A 85 14.14 8.20 13.70
N LYS A 86 14.00 7.44 12.60
CA LYS A 86 13.84 8.04 11.27
C LYS A 86 12.39 8.53 11.09
N PRO A 87 12.16 9.80 10.70
CA PRO A 87 10.82 10.36 10.53
C PRO A 87 10.18 9.97 9.19
N ARG A 88 10.69 8.93 8.51
CA ARG A 88 10.21 8.48 7.21
C ARG A 88 9.72 7.04 7.27
N THR A 89 8.80 6.72 6.38
CA THR A 89 8.30 5.36 6.13
C THR A 89 8.67 4.99 4.70
N GLU A 90 9.27 3.82 4.54
CA GLU A 90 9.65 3.25 3.24
C GLU A 90 8.53 2.32 2.79
N ILE A 91 8.14 2.43 1.52
CA ILE A 91 7.05 1.66 0.93
C ILE A 91 7.66 0.74 -0.12
N TYR A 92 7.48 -0.55 0.08
CA TYR A 92 7.93 -1.60 -0.84
C TYR A 92 6.74 -2.16 -1.60
N GLN A 93 6.94 -2.45 -2.88
CA GLN A 93 5.96 -3.19 -3.65
C GLN A 93 6.11 -4.68 -3.35
N GLY A 94 5.00 -5.32 -2.96
CA GLY A 94 4.96 -6.71 -2.53
C GLY A 94 4.40 -6.87 -1.11
N SER A 95 4.21 -8.13 -0.72
CA SER A 95 3.75 -8.52 0.61
C SER A 95 4.92 -9.07 1.41
N PHE A 96 5.37 -8.34 2.42
CA PHE A 96 6.46 -8.78 3.30
C PHE A 96 5.99 -8.89 4.73
N THR A 97 6.47 -9.90 5.43
CA THR A 97 6.13 -10.08 6.85
C THR A 97 7.21 -9.51 7.75
N ALA A 98 8.48 -9.59 7.35
CA ALA A 98 9.64 -9.15 8.11
C ALA A 98 10.43 -8.06 7.40
N SER A 99 11.11 -7.20 8.17
CA SER A 99 12.03 -6.20 7.62
C SER A 99 13.28 -6.82 6.98
N SER A 100 13.67 -8.03 7.39
CA SER A 100 14.78 -8.77 6.77
C SER A 100 14.47 -9.18 5.32
N GLU A 101 13.19 -9.34 4.97
CA GLU A 101 12.78 -9.69 3.60
C GLU A 101 13.01 -8.52 2.62
N VAL A 102 13.14 -7.29 3.13
CA VAL A 102 13.31 -6.08 2.31
C VAL A 102 14.73 -5.50 2.37
N GLU A 103 15.67 -6.15 3.07
CA GLU A 103 17.03 -5.62 3.32
C GLU A 103 17.82 -5.39 2.03
N ALA A 104 17.63 -6.24 1.01
CA ALA A 104 18.25 -6.12 -0.30
C ALA A 104 17.35 -5.43 -1.35
N MET A 105 16.14 -5.00 -0.96
CA MET A 105 15.19 -4.38 -1.89
C MET A 105 15.28 -2.87 -1.83
N GLN A 106 15.05 -2.23 -2.98
CA GLN A 106 14.84 -0.79 -3.01
C GLN A 106 13.36 -0.50 -2.73
N PRO A 107 13.03 0.47 -1.85
CA PRO A 107 11.66 0.93 -1.73
C PRO A 107 11.22 1.56 -3.06
N VAL A 108 9.92 1.61 -3.30
CA VAL A 108 9.33 2.31 -4.46
C VAL A 108 9.04 3.76 -4.10
N TYR A 109 8.52 3.98 -2.89
CA TYR A 109 8.20 5.31 -2.38
C TYR A 109 8.72 5.53 -0.97
N ARG A 110 8.88 6.80 -0.61
CA ARG A 110 9.14 7.27 0.75
C ARG A 110 8.06 8.26 1.17
N VAL A 111 7.50 8.04 2.35
CA VAL A 111 6.60 9.01 2.99
C VAL A 111 7.35 9.67 4.13
N TYR A 112 7.60 10.97 3.99
CA TYR A 112 8.18 11.81 5.03
C TYR A 112 7.07 12.41 5.88
N HIS A 113 7.35 12.52 7.16
CA HIS A 113 6.42 13.07 8.12
C HIS A 113 7.12 14.11 9.00
N LYS A 114 6.76 15.39 8.84
CA LYS A 114 7.31 16.48 9.65
C LYS A 114 6.21 17.40 10.18
N GLY A 115 5.91 17.28 11.47
CA GLY A 115 4.94 18.13 12.15
C GLY A 115 3.52 17.96 11.60
N ARG A 116 3.10 18.92 10.75
CA ARG A 116 1.78 19.00 10.09
C ARG A 116 1.84 18.67 8.60
N VAL A 117 3.01 18.29 8.08
CA VAL A 117 3.23 18.02 6.67
C VAL A 117 3.57 16.55 6.48
N LEU A 118 2.92 15.91 5.51
CA LEU A 118 3.24 14.57 5.02
C LEU A 118 3.55 14.65 3.54
N ASP A 119 4.68 14.12 3.14
CA ASP A 119 5.18 14.21 1.78
C ASP A 119 5.43 12.81 1.23
N ILE A 120 4.96 12.51 0.02
CA ILE A 120 5.32 11.28 -0.70
C ILE A 120 6.22 11.61 -1.88
N ALA A 121 7.33 10.89 -1.99
CA ALA A 121 8.30 11.01 -3.06
C ALA A 121 8.73 9.60 -3.54
N PRO A 122 9.26 9.48 -4.78
CA PRO A 122 9.99 8.29 -5.20
C PRO A 122 11.14 8.00 -4.23
N ALA A 123 11.51 6.72 -4.10
CA ALA A 123 12.60 6.34 -3.20
C ALA A 123 13.99 6.53 -3.81
N ASP A 124 14.11 6.45 -5.13
CA ASP A 124 15.33 6.69 -5.89
C ASP A 124 15.69 8.18 -5.95
N SER A 125 14.70 9.05 -5.79
CA SER A 125 14.87 10.49 -5.90
C SER A 125 15.07 11.16 -4.53
N ASN A 126 16.04 12.07 -4.44
CA ASN A 126 16.17 13.03 -3.34
C ASN A 126 15.31 14.29 -3.59
N GLU A 127 14.32 14.18 -4.48
CA GLU A 127 13.64 15.31 -5.10
C GLU A 127 12.45 15.85 -4.30
N THR A 128 11.86 16.90 -4.87
CA THR A 128 10.56 17.49 -4.56
C THR A 128 9.48 16.42 -4.41
N PRO A 129 8.63 16.49 -3.37
CA PRO A 129 7.55 15.54 -3.20
C PRO A 129 6.53 15.62 -4.35
N ILE A 130 6.00 14.46 -4.74
CA ILE A 130 4.96 14.35 -5.78
C ILE A 130 3.63 14.88 -5.25
N ILE A 131 3.27 14.43 -4.04
CA ILE A 131 2.06 14.87 -3.35
C ILE A 131 2.44 15.28 -1.93
N THR A 132 1.96 16.45 -1.53
CA THR A 132 2.12 17.00 -0.18
C THR A 132 0.75 17.04 0.50
N CYS A 133 0.63 16.51 1.71
CA CYS A 133 -0.52 16.71 2.58
C CYS A 133 -0.15 17.70 3.68
N ARG A 134 -0.90 18.82 3.78
CA ARG A 134 -0.74 19.78 4.89
C ARG A 134 -1.98 19.76 5.77
N LEU A 135 -1.78 19.44 7.05
CA LEU A 135 -2.82 19.45 8.06
C LEU A 135 -2.96 20.85 8.68
N GLU A 136 -4.20 21.26 8.90
CA GLU A 136 -4.58 22.56 9.41
C GLU A 136 -5.29 22.46 10.77
N GLY A 137 -5.27 23.57 11.51
CA GLY A 137 -5.90 23.69 12.83
C GLY A 137 -5.12 23.03 13.96
N PHE A 138 -5.53 23.33 15.19
CA PHE A 138 -4.87 22.83 16.41
C PHE A 138 -4.95 21.30 16.53
N ARG A 139 -6.13 20.74 16.25
CA ARG A 139 -6.39 19.30 16.33
C ARG A 139 -5.91 18.51 15.10
N ARG A 140 -5.43 19.17 14.04
CA ARG A 140 -4.96 18.55 12.79
C ARG A 140 -6.00 17.61 12.14
N ARG A 141 -7.28 17.97 12.25
CA ARG A 141 -8.44 17.17 11.79
C ARG A 141 -8.93 17.52 10.39
N ARG A 142 -8.26 18.45 9.73
CA ARG A 142 -8.55 18.89 8.36
C ARG A 142 -7.24 19.24 7.69
N GLY A 143 -7.22 19.28 6.36
CA GLY A 143 -6.03 19.58 5.60
C GLY A 143 -6.30 19.62 4.11
N LYS A 144 -5.22 19.72 3.35
CA LYS A 144 -5.24 19.76 1.89
C LYS A 144 -4.13 18.87 1.33
N LEU A 145 -4.45 18.13 0.29
CA LEU A 145 -3.53 17.41 -0.58
C LEU A 145 -3.18 18.34 -1.73
N TYR A 146 -1.89 18.52 -2.00
CA TYR A 146 -1.34 19.32 -3.07
C TYR A 146 -0.67 18.37 -4.05
N GLY A 147 -1.23 18.26 -5.26
CA GLY A 147 -0.59 17.63 -6.41
C GLY A 147 0.11 18.68 -7.27
N SER A 148 0.49 18.32 -8.50
CA SER A 148 1.25 19.21 -9.39
C SER A 148 0.54 20.52 -9.70
N ASN A 149 -0.80 20.51 -9.88
CA ASN A 149 -1.59 21.72 -10.17
C ASN A 149 -3.00 21.67 -9.54
N THR A 150 -3.22 20.75 -8.61
CA THR A 150 -4.54 20.43 -8.08
C THR A 150 -4.48 20.38 -6.56
N ILE A 151 -5.59 20.75 -5.92
CA ILE A 151 -5.73 20.72 -4.48
C ILE A 151 -6.99 19.93 -4.16
N ALA A 152 -6.85 18.89 -3.32
CA ALA A 152 -7.97 18.10 -2.84
C ALA A 152 -8.11 18.25 -1.31
N PRO A 153 -9.31 18.46 -0.78
CA PRO A 153 -9.51 18.54 0.67
C PRO A 153 -9.38 17.17 1.33
N ILE A 154 -9.00 17.20 2.60
CA ILE A 154 -9.00 16.03 3.48
C ILE A 154 -9.51 16.42 4.86
N ASN A 155 -10.40 15.62 5.44
CA ASN A 155 -10.99 15.92 6.74
C ASN A 155 -11.34 14.66 7.53
N MET A 156 -11.22 14.76 8.85
CA MET A 156 -11.63 13.70 9.76
C MET A 156 -13.08 13.92 10.19
N GLU A 157 -13.96 13.00 9.82
CA GLU A 157 -15.37 12.98 10.17
C GLU A 157 -15.60 12.48 11.61
N GLY A 158 -16.42 13.21 12.37
CA GLY A 158 -16.95 12.75 13.67
C GLY A 158 -15.96 12.83 14.85
N ARG A 159 -16.41 13.27 16.02
CA ARG A 159 -15.50 13.48 17.18
C ARG A 159 -14.84 12.19 17.70
N ILE A 160 -15.56 11.06 17.59
CA ILE A 160 -15.23 9.79 18.27
C ILE A 160 -14.64 8.75 17.30
N LYS A 161 -15.11 8.70 16.04
CA LYS A 161 -14.69 7.72 15.04
C LYS A 161 -13.59 8.33 14.16
N ASP A 162 -12.49 7.62 13.98
CA ASP A 162 -11.34 8.09 13.18
C ASP A 162 -11.55 7.85 11.68
N ASN A 163 -12.68 8.34 11.18
CA ASN A 163 -12.98 8.23 9.77
C ASN A 163 -12.37 9.42 9.05
N TRP A 164 -11.43 9.16 8.14
CA TRP A 164 -10.90 10.18 7.26
C TRP A 164 -11.66 10.16 5.94
N ILE A 165 -12.19 11.32 5.57
CA ILE A 165 -12.74 11.60 4.24
C ILE A 165 -11.62 12.24 3.43
N ILE A 166 -11.34 11.65 2.28
CA ILE A 166 -10.33 12.12 1.33
C ILE A 166 -11.02 12.35 -0.01
N HIS A 167 -10.56 13.36 -0.75
CA HIS A 167 -10.94 13.54 -2.15
C HIS A 167 -9.72 13.25 -3.02
N ASP A 168 -9.94 12.62 -4.17
CA ASP A 168 -8.91 12.61 -5.22
C ASP A 168 -8.87 13.97 -5.94
N PHE A 169 -7.97 14.11 -6.91
CA PHE A 169 -7.83 15.35 -7.68
C PHE A 169 -8.93 15.54 -8.73
N GLU A 170 -9.76 14.52 -8.97
CA GLU A 170 -10.95 14.59 -9.83
C GLU A 170 -12.19 15.02 -9.04
N GLY A 171 -12.10 15.05 -7.70
CA GLY A 171 -13.15 15.46 -6.79
C GLY A 171 -13.94 14.30 -6.19
N ASN A 172 -13.67 13.05 -6.59
CA ASN A 172 -14.37 11.88 -6.08
C ASN A 172 -14.06 11.68 -4.59
N GLN A 173 -15.08 11.37 -3.80
CA GLN A 173 -14.93 11.21 -2.35
C GLN A 173 -14.65 9.75 -1.97
N TYR A 174 -13.74 9.57 -1.02
CA TYR A 174 -13.45 8.26 -0.42
C TYR A 174 -13.34 8.36 1.09
N LYS A 175 -13.59 7.24 1.77
CA LYS A 175 -13.64 7.17 3.23
C LYS A 175 -12.80 6.03 3.77
N TRP A 176 -11.80 6.39 4.58
CA TRP A 176 -11.11 5.42 5.43
C TRP A 176 -12.03 5.05 6.60
N LYS A 177 -12.39 3.78 6.68
CA LYS A 177 -13.19 3.19 7.75
C LYS A 177 -12.31 2.27 8.59
N ILE A 178 -12.20 2.63 9.87
CA ILE A 178 -11.48 1.84 10.87
C ILE A 178 -12.52 0.98 11.60
N LYS A 179 -12.53 -0.34 11.35
CA LYS A 179 -13.55 -1.25 11.93
C LYS A 179 -13.56 -1.26 13.46
N SER A 180 -12.39 -1.12 14.08
CA SER A 180 -12.22 -0.98 15.51
C SER A 180 -10.99 -0.12 15.78
N PHE A 181 -11.06 0.74 16.79
CA PHE A 181 -9.96 1.66 17.14
C PHE A 181 -8.62 0.94 17.36
N ARG A 182 -8.63 -0.32 17.82
CA ARG A 182 -7.43 -1.18 17.93
C ARG A 182 -7.35 -2.28 16.87
N GLY A 183 -8.36 -2.38 16.01
CA GLY A 183 -8.50 -3.44 15.01
C GLY A 183 -7.39 -3.38 13.96
N PRO A 184 -6.92 -4.55 13.49
CA PRO A 184 -5.83 -4.60 12.52
C PRO A 184 -6.26 -4.22 11.10
N ALA A 185 -7.55 -4.33 10.78
CA ALA A 185 -8.05 -4.20 9.40
C ALA A 185 -8.75 -2.86 9.18
N TRP A 186 -8.22 -2.06 8.26
CA TRP A 186 -8.78 -0.78 7.82
C TRP A 186 -9.13 -0.86 6.35
N VAL A 187 -10.17 -0.17 5.92
CA VAL A 187 -10.60 -0.19 4.51
C VAL A 187 -10.84 1.22 3.99
N LEU A 188 -10.49 1.46 2.74
CA LEU A 188 -10.86 2.65 1.99
C LEU A 188 -12.07 2.31 1.12
N LEU A 189 -13.12 3.10 1.28
CA LEU A 189 -14.41 2.92 0.59
C LEU A 189 -14.64 4.08 -0.39
N ASP A 190 -15.24 3.79 -1.54
CA ASP A 190 -15.81 4.82 -2.41
C ASP A 190 -17.20 5.30 -1.91
N GLU A 191 -17.83 6.21 -2.65
CA GLU A 191 -19.16 6.74 -2.34
C GLU A 191 -20.26 5.67 -2.32
N ASN A 192 -20.05 4.55 -3.01
CA ASN A 192 -20.97 3.42 -3.07
C ASN A 192 -20.65 2.35 -2.01
N GLU A 193 -19.79 2.66 -1.03
CA GLU A 193 -19.27 1.75 -0.01
C GLU A 193 -18.52 0.52 -0.58
N ASN A 194 -18.02 0.58 -1.82
CA ASN A 194 -17.16 -0.46 -2.36
C ASN A 194 -15.74 -0.32 -1.79
N ILE A 195 -15.11 -1.45 -1.46
CA ILE A 195 -13.73 -1.47 -0.99
C ILE A 195 -12.79 -1.22 -2.18
N ILE A 196 -12.02 -0.14 -2.10
CA ILE A 196 -10.96 0.24 -3.05
C ILE A 196 -9.58 -0.22 -2.54
N ALA A 197 -9.37 -0.14 -1.24
CA ALA A 197 -8.14 -0.61 -0.62
C ALA A 197 -8.39 -1.19 0.77
N SER A 198 -7.57 -2.14 1.19
CA SER A 198 -7.57 -2.71 2.53
C SER A 198 -6.17 -2.67 3.13
N PHE A 199 -6.06 -2.25 4.37
CA PHE A 199 -4.80 -2.22 5.11
C PHE A 199 -4.86 -3.13 6.33
N ASP A 200 -3.93 -4.07 6.38
CA ASP A 200 -3.73 -4.97 7.50
C ASP A 200 -2.52 -4.49 8.31
N ARG A 201 -2.77 -3.96 9.50
CA ARG A 201 -1.75 -3.54 10.44
C ARG A 201 -1.04 -4.76 11.03
N SER A 202 0.29 -4.72 11.05
CA SER A 202 1.09 -5.68 11.81
C SER A 202 0.99 -5.35 13.30
N ALA A 203 0.42 -6.26 14.09
CA ALA A 203 0.20 -6.04 15.51
C ALA A 203 1.48 -6.14 16.37
N TRP A 204 2.57 -6.72 15.83
CA TRP A 204 3.67 -7.26 16.65
C TRP A 204 5.09 -6.86 16.25
N ARG A 205 5.31 -6.26 15.07
CA ARG A 205 6.68 -6.02 14.57
C ARG A 205 7.00 -4.53 14.55
N ARG A 206 7.99 -4.11 15.35
CA ARG A 206 8.40 -2.69 15.53
C ARG A 206 8.75 -1.96 14.22
N HIS A 207 9.07 -2.70 13.16
CA HIS A 207 9.57 -2.13 11.90
C HIS A 207 8.63 -2.32 10.70
N VAL A 208 7.70 -3.28 10.73
CA VAL A 208 6.71 -3.44 9.67
C VAL A 208 5.39 -2.87 10.17
N ASN A 209 4.94 -1.79 9.56
CA ASN A 209 3.71 -1.10 9.96
C ASN A 209 2.46 -1.87 9.51
N GLY A 210 2.54 -2.52 8.35
CA GLY A 210 1.42 -3.27 7.79
C GLY A 210 1.47 -3.38 6.27
N ARG A 211 0.42 -3.98 5.73
CA ARG A 211 0.28 -4.31 4.31
C ARG A 211 -0.98 -3.67 3.76
N LEU A 212 -0.83 -2.88 2.70
CA LEU A 212 -1.92 -2.32 1.92
C LEU A 212 -2.17 -3.17 0.68
N THR A 213 -3.42 -3.49 0.39
CA THR A 213 -3.85 -4.14 -0.85
C THR A 213 -4.84 -3.23 -1.56
N ILE A 214 -4.58 -2.96 -2.84
CA ILE A 214 -5.49 -2.24 -3.74
C ILE A 214 -6.35 -3.28 -4.45
N THR A 215 -7.68 -3.18 -4.34
CA THR A 215 -8.61 -4.20 -4.84
C THR A 215 -8.96 -4.02 -6.32
N LYS A 216 -8.84 -2.79 -6.84
CA LYS A 216 -9.16 -2.42 -8.23
C LYS A 216 -8.03 -1.57 -8.83
N PRO A 217 -7.78 -1.64 -10.14
CA PRO A 217 -6.87 -0.69 -10.78
C PRO A 217 -7.29 0.75 -10.50
N VAL A 218 -6.34 1.60 -10.15
CA VAL A 218 -6.53 3.03 -9.87
C VAL A 218 -5.53 3.85 -10.66
N SER A 219 -5.82 5.14 -10.85
CA SER A 219 -4.86 6.07 -11.42
C SER A 219 -3.61 6.20 -10.54
N LYS A 220 -2.48 6.55 -11.14
CA LYS A 220 -1.21 6.73 -10.42
C LYS A 220 -1.32 7.77 -9.30
N ASP A 221 -1.97 8.89 -9.58
CA ASP A 221 -2.16 9.96 -8.60
C ASP A 221 -3.03 9.49 -7.44
N PHE A 222 -4.11 8.77 -7.73
CA PHE A 222 -4.96 8.23 -6.69
C PHE A 222 -4.24 7.18 -5.85
N LEU A 223 -3.42 6.31 -6.44
CA LEU A 223 -2.54 5.40 -5.70
C LEU A 223 -1.66 6.16 -4.70
N LEU A 224 -1.00 7.24 -5.12
CA LEU A 224 -0.14 8.04 -4.24
C LEU A 224 -0.94 8.69 -3.10
N ILE A 225 -2.17 9.15 -3.37
CA ILE A 225 -3.10 9.62 -2.34
C ILE A 225 -3.42 8.50 -1.35
N ILE A 226 -3.74 7.29 -1.81
CA ILE A 226 -4.03 6.15 -0.93
C ILE A 226 -2.82 5.84 -0.04
N LEU A 227 -1.61 5.78 -0.61
CA LEU A 227 -0.38 5.49 0.15
C LEU A 227 -0.09 6.56 1.21
N LEU A 228 -0.19 7.83 0.84
CA LEU A 228 0.04 8.97 1.74
C LEU A 228 -1.00 9.03 2.86
N THR A 229 -2.28 8.88 2.51
CA THR A 229 -3.39 8.97 3.48
C THR A 229 -3.47 7.75 4.38
N ASN A 230 -3.05 6.57 3.93
CA ASN A 230 -2.88 5.42 4.80
C ASN A 230 -1.89 5.70 5.93
N ARG A 231 -0.76 6.36 5.63
CA ARG A 231 0.21 6.75 6.66
C ARG A 231 -0.35 7.78 7.64
N LEU A 232 -1.18 8.71 7.17
CA LEU A 232 -1.91 9.66 8.01
C LEU A 232 -2.87 8.96 8.98
N VAL A 233 -3.67 8.01 8.48
CA VAL A 233 -4.59 7.19 9.29
C VAL A 233 -3.80 6.40 10.34
N LEU A 234 -2.73 5.73 9.92
CA LEU A 234 -1.86 4.97 10.82
C LEU A 234 -1.32 5.81 11.97
N ARG A 235 -0.84 7.02 11.68
CA ARG A 235 -0.34 7.93 12.71
C ARG A 235 -1.45 8.36 13.67
N THR A 236 -2.63 8.70 13.15
CA THR A 236 -3.78 9.11 13.97
C THR A 236 -4.13 8.05 15.01
N VAL A 237 -4.13 6.78 14.59
CA VAL A 237 -4.38 5.64 15.49
C VAL A 237 -3.25 5.51 16.50
N GLN A 238 -1.98 5.55 16.06
CA GLN A 238 -0.80 5.45 16.95
C GLN A 238 -0.75 6.54 18.02
N ASP A 239 -1.03 7.80 17.65
CA ASP A 239 -1.03 8.94 18.58
C ASP A 239 -2.08 8.73 19.69
N LYS A 240 -3.27 8.23 19.33
CA LYS A 240 -4.34 7.95 20.29
C LYS A 240 -4.08 6.70 21.14
N GLU A 241 -3.50 5.64 20.58
CA GLU A 241 -3.10 4.46 21.36
C GLU A 241 -2.06 4.84 22.41
N THR A 242 -1.12 5.71 22.06
CA THR A 242 -0.11 6.25 22.98
C THR A 242 -0.78 7.09 24.09
N ALA A 243 -1.69 7.99 23.73
CA ALA A 243 -2.42 8.81 24.70
C ALA A 243 -3.30 7.96 25.65
N ALA A 244 -3.98 6.95 25.12
CA ALA A 244 -4.79 6.03 25.91
C ALA A 244 -3.93 5.19 26.86
N SER A 245 -2.74 4.76 26.42
CA SER A 245 -1.82 4.00 27.28
C SER A 245 -1.24 4.87 28.40
N ALA A 246 -0.94 6.13 28.11
CA ALA A 246 -0.47 7.09 29.13
C ALA A 246 -1.55 7.39 30.18
N ALA A 247 -2.81 7.51 29.78
CA ALA A 247 -3.94 7.78 30.69
C ALA A 247 -4.28 6.60 31.62
N VAL A 248 -3.89 5.36 31.27
CA VAL A 248 -4.08 4.18 32.13
C VAL A 248 -2.95 4.02 33.14
N ALA A 249 -1.78 4.61 32.86
CA ALA A 249 -0.61 4.55 33.74
C ALA A 249 -0.62 5.63 34.85
N THR A 250 -1.55 6.58 34.78
CA THR A 250 -1.80 7.65 35.78
C THR A 250 -2.97 7.30 36.67
#